data_AF-A0AAE0B4U5-F1
#
_entry.id   AF-A0AAE0B4U5-F1
#
_cell.length_a   1.000
_cell.length_b   1.000
_cell.length_c   1.000
_cell.angle_alpha   90.00
_cell.angle_beta   90.00
_cell.angle_gamma   90.00
#
_symmetry.space_group_name_H-M   'P 1'
#
loop_
_entity.id
_entity.type
_entity.pdbx_description
1 polymer ?
#
loop_
_entity_poly.entity_id
_entity_poly.type
_entity_poly.pdbx_seq_one_letter_code
_entity_poly.pdbx_strand_id
1 'polypeptide(L)' 'MWTANNEAIFICIMHEHVKKGDLQTSTFTKKVWSVIDDEVLAETGKRYIIPKLKAEFNRFQKKN' A
#
# COMPACT_ATOMS: atom_id res chain seq x y z
N MET A 1 9.48 -1.28 10.83
CA MET A 1 9.92 -2.61 10.36
C MET A 1 8.74 -3.29 9.69
N TRP A 2 8.90 -3.60 8.41
CA TRP A 2 8.00 -4.46 7.63
C TRP A 2 8.32 -5.91 7.97
N THR A 3 7.31 -6.69 8.32
CA THR A 3 7.41 -8.14 8.45
C THR A 3 6.90 -8.76 7.16
N ALA A 4 7.32 -9.99 6.83
CA ALA A 4 6.83 -10.68 5.63
C ALA A 4 5.29 -10.76 5.60
N ASN A 5 4.66 -10.93 6.77
CA ASN A 5 3.20 -10.94 6.88
C ASN A 5 2.57 -9.57 6.55
N ASN A 6 3.06 -8.48 7.13
CA ASN A 6 2.52 -7.14 6.90
C ASN A 6 2.78 -6.67 5.46
N GLU A 7 3.91 -7.11 4.89
CA GLU A 7 4.26 -6.89 3.49
C GLU A 7 3.27 -7.61 2.55
N ALA A 8 2.96 -8.88 2.81
CA ALA A 8 1.96 -9.63 2.04
C ALA A 8 0.56 -9.00 2.12
N ILE A 9 0.13 -8.58 3.31
CA ILE A 9 -1.14 -7.86 3.52
C ILE A 9 -1.17 -6.57 2.70
N PHE A 10 -0.10 -5.77 2.78
CA PHE A 10 -0.01 -4.52 2.02
C PHE A 10 -0.05 -4.77 0.51
N ILE A 11 0.67 -5.77 -0.01
CA ILE A 11 0.60 -6.13 -1.44
C ILE A 11 -0.81 -6.54 -1.85
N CYS A 12 -1.51 -7.32 -1.01
CA CYS A 12 -2.88 -7.75 -1.29
C CYS A 12 -3.83 -6.56 -1.41
N ILE A 13 -3.83 -5.66 -0.42
CA ILE A 13 -4.63 -4.42 -0.41
C ILE A 13 -4.34 -3.59 -1.66
N MET A 14 -3.06 -3.41 -1.99
CA MET A 14 -2.65 -2.64 -3.17
C MET A 14 -3.17 -3.26 -4.45
N HIS A 15 -3.09 -4.58 -4.59
CA HIS A 15 -3.59 -5.31 -5.76
C HIS A 15 -5.11 -5.20 -5.91
N GLU A 16 -5.86 -5.18 -4.80
CA GLU A 16 -7.30 -4.93 -4.83
C GLU A 16 -7.64 -3.52 -5.33
N HIS A 17 -6.93 -2.49 -4.85
CA HIS A 17 -7.11 -1.11 -5.33
C HIS A 17 -6.73 -0.96 -6.81
N VAL A 18 -5.68 -1.65 -7.29
CA VAL A 18 -5.35 -1.70 -8.72
C VAL A 18 -6.50 -2.31 -9.52
N LYS A 19 -7.07 -3.44 -9.07
CA LYS A 19 -8.21 -4.09 -9.73
C LYS A 19 -9.46 -3.21 -9.76
N LYS A 20 -9.69 -2.40 -8.72
CA LYS A 20 -10.81 -1.45 -8.63
C LYS A 20 -10.64 -0.24 -9.58
N GLY A 21 -9.46 -0.06 -10.18
CA GLY A 21 -9.17 1.09 -11.04
C GLY A 21 -8.73 2.35 -10.28
N ASP A 22 -8.37 2.22 -9.01
CA ASP A 22 -7.92 3.35 -8.18
C ASP A 22 -6.50 3.84 -8.54
N LEU A 23 -5.79 3.10 -9.40
CA LEU A 23 -4.47 3.44 -9.91
C LEU A 23 -4.60 4.38 -11.13
N GLN A 24 -4.35 5.67 -10.95
CA GLN A 24 -4.57 6.67 -12.01
C GLN A 24 -3.50 6.70 -13.12
N THR A 25 -2.43 5.90 -13.03
CA THR A 25 -1.40 5.68 -14.08
C THR A 25 -0.35 4.73 -13.50
N SER A 26 0.53 5.26 -12.66
CA SER A 26 1.61 4.53 -11.97
C SER A 26 1.61 4.74 -10.45
N THR A 27 0.69 5.56 -9.94
CA THR A 27 0.58 5.87 -8.51
C THR A 27 -0.87 6.06 -8.07
N PHE A 28 -1.10 5.92 -6.77
CA PHE A 28 -2.39 6.18 -6.14
C PHE A 28 -2.51 7.67 -5.77
N THR A 29 -3.75 8.17 -5.79
CA THR A 29 -4.04 9.54 -5.32
C THR A 29 -3.85 9.66 -3.81
N LYS A 30 -3.69 10.88 -3.29
CA LYS A 30 -3.56 11.12 -1.84
C LYS A 30 -4.73 10.54 -1.03
N LYS A 31 -5.95 10.59 -1.58
CA LYS A 31 -7.15 10.03 -0.95
C LYS A 31 -7.04 8.51 -0.83
N VAL A 32 -6.67 7.83 -1.91
CA VAL A 32 -6.50 6.38 -1.93
C VAL A 32 -5.36 5.94 -1.00
N TRP A 33 -4.25 6.69 -0.95
CA TRP A 33 -3.19 6.41 0.03
C TRP A 33 -3.65 6.50 1.48
N SER A 34 -4.58 7.41 1.80
CA SER A 34 -5.15 7.49 3.15
C SER A 34 -5.99 6.26 3.45
N VAL A 35 -6.82 5.83 2.50
CA VAL A 35 -7.64 4.62 2.63
C VAL A 35 -6.74 3.38 2.83
N ILE A 36 -5.69 3.23 2.01
CA ILE A 36 -4.73 2.14 2.17
C ILE A 36 -4.04 2.17 3.55
N ASP A 37 -3.68 3.35 4.08
CA ASP A 37 -3.09 3.44 5.42
C ASP A 37 -4.08 3.07 6.53
N ASP A 38 -5.37 3.33 6.35
CA ASP A 38 -6.44 2.89 7.26
C ASP A 38 -6.67 1.38 7.18
N GLU A 39 -6.71 0.81 5.98
CA GLU A 39 -6.85 -0.63 5.76
C GLU A 39 -5.64 -1.41 6.28
N VAL A 40 -4.42 -0.95 6.01
CA VAL A 40 -3.20 -1.57 6.55
C VAL A 40 -3.17 -1.47 8.08
N LEU A 41 -3.62 -0.36 8.67
CA LEU A 41 -3.73 -0.24 10.12
C LEU A 41 -4.75 -1.24 10.67
N ALA A 42 -5.91 -1.39 10.03
CA ALA A 42 -6.96 -2.30 10.45
C ALA A 42 -6.49 -3.77 10.43
N GLU A 43 -5.80 -4.18 9.36
CA GLU A 43 -5.35 -5.56 9.16
C GLU A 43 -4.08 -5.91 9.95
N THR A 44 -3.14 -4.97 10.07
CA THR A 44 -1.82 -5.25 10.69
C THR A 44 -1.70 -4.74 12.13
N GLY A 45 -2.66 -3.93 12.60
CA GLY A 45 -2.58 -3.21 13.86
C GLY A 45 -1.48 -2.14 13.90
N LYS A 46 -0.86 -1.81 12.76
CA LYS A 46 0.33 -0.94 12.69
C LYS A 46 0.15 0.18 11.68
N ARG A 47 0.34 1.42 12.16
CA ARG A 47 0.32 2.62 11.33
C ARG A 47 1.69 2.80 10.67
N TYR A 48 1.74 2.63 9.35
CA TYR A 48 2.96 2.79 8.58
C TYR A 48 3.17 4.20 8.07
N ILE A 49 2.12 5.04 8.04
CA ILE A 49 2.11 6.41 7.49
C ILE A 49 2.40 6.44 5.99
N ILE A 50 1.68 7.31 5.28
CA ILE A 50 1.73 7.40 3.80
C ILE A 50 3.16 7.45 3.23
N PRO A 51 4.14 8.19 3.80
CA PRO A 51 5.50 8.20 3.28
C PRO A 51 6.19 6.82 3.28
N LYS A 52 5.98 5.97 4.30
CA LYS A 52 6.60 4.63 4.32
C LYS A 52 5.88 3.68 3.37
N LEU A 53 4.56 3.79 3.23
CA LEU A 53 3.79 3.02 2.24
C LEU A 53 4.27 3.31 0.81
N LYS A 54 4.48 4.60 0.50
CA LYS A 54 5.04 5.02 -0.80
C LYS A 54 6.45 4.51 -1.03
N ALA A 55 7.32 4.57 -0.02
CA ALA A 55 8.68 4.05 -0.12
C ALA A 55 8.68 2.54 -0.40
N GLU A 56 7.81 1.79 0.27
CA GLU A 56 7.65 0.34 0.06
C GLU A 56 7.10 0.03 -1.32
N PHE A 57 6.07 0.77 -1.76
CA PHE A 57 5.51 0.62 -3.10
C PHE A 57 6.53 0.91 -4.21
N ASN A 58 7.31 1.99 -4.08
CA ASN A 58 8.40 2.29 -5.01
C ASN A 58 9.47 1.19 -5.02
N ARG A 59 9.72 0.53 -3.89
CA ARG A 59 10.62 -0.63 -3.81
C ARG A 59 10.10 -1.81 -4.63
N PHE A 60 8.79 -2.06 -4.63
CA PHE A 60 8.17 -3.09 -5.46
C PHE A 60 8.20 -2.74 -6.94
N GLN A 61 7.87 -1.50 -7.31
CA GLN A 61 7.89 -1.06 -8.70
C GLN A 61 9.28 -1.11 -9.33
N LYS A 62 10.36 -0.94 -8.56
CA LYS A 62 11.75 -1.05 -9.06
C LYS A 62 12.24 -2.49 -9.25
N LYS A 63 11.52 -3.48 -8.71
CA LYS A 63 11.89 -4.91 -8.79
C LYS A 63 11.23 -5.63 -9.98
N ASN A 64 10.31 -4.98 -10.69
CA ASN A 64 9.72 -5.41 -11.96
C ASN A 64 10.19 -4.49 -13.09
#